data_AF-A0A565BJ36-F1
#
_entry.id   AF-A0A565BJ36-F1
#
_cell.length_a   1.000
_cell.length_b   1.000
_cell.length_c   1.000
_cell.angle_alpha   90.00
_cell.angle_beta   90.00
_cell.angle_gamma   90.00
#
_symmetry.space_group_name_H-M   'P 1'
#
loop_
_entity.id
_entity.type
_entity.pdbx_description
1 polymer ?
#
loop_
_entity_poly.entity_id
_entity_poly.type
_entity_poly.pdbx_seq_one_letter_code
_entity_poly.pdbx_strand_id
1 'polypeptide(L)'
;MNIFRLAGDMTHLASVLVLLLKIHTIKSCAGVSLKTQELYAIVFATRYLDIFTSFVSVYNTFMKLVFLGSSFSIVWYMRYHKAVHRTYDREQDTFRHWFLVLPCVLLALLIHEKFTFLEVLWTFSLYLEAVAILPQLVLLQRTRNIDNLTGQYIFLLGGYRALYIVNWIYRYFTEPHFVHWIIALWIIVVDARVRGGRGIEKYVTFGQNFVVTWGQGHVSAIHSGKEVDLYMDQSSGAGFESKGTYGSGLFQMRIKVPGGNSAGVVTAFYLTSKGGSRDEVDFEFLGNNDGRPITLQTNVFVNGVGDREERFLLWFNPIKHYHTYGILWNRYQIVFYVDKIPIRVYKNEKGVSYPSKPMQVEASLWNGDDWATDGGRTKINWSNSPFIAHFQDFSGLFGCNINGRSNNVAACESSNYWWNTGKYQRLSGYEQKIYEHVRKKYMNSDYCTDRSRYPTLPRECY
;
A
#
# COMPACT_ATOMS: atom_id res chain seq x y z
N MET A 1 34.89 13.96 17.92
CA MET A 1 34.17 13.64 16.66
C MET A 1 34.28 12.14 16.45
N ASN A 2 33.17 11.40 16.36
CA ASN A 2 33.23 9.94 16.19
C ASN A 2 33.34 9.55 14.71
N ILE A 3 33.70 8.27 14.46
CA ILE A 3 33.95 7.75 13.12
C ILE A 3 32.71 7.79 12.22
N PHE A 4 31.52 7.56 12.78
CA PHE A 4 30.26 7.57 12.04
C PHE A 4 29.88 8.98 11.56
N ARG A 5 30.10 10.00 12.38
CA ARG A 5 29.91 11.40 12.00
C ARG A 5 30.86 11.81 10.89
N LEU A 6 32.15 11.46 11.01
CA LEU A 6 33.13 11.76 9.97
C LEU A 6 32.79 11.04 8.66
N ALA A 7 32.44 9.75 8.72
CA ALA A 7 32.02 8.98 7.55
C ALA A 7 30.76 9.57 6.90
N GLY A 8 29.79 10.00 7.71
CA GLY A 8 28.61 10.73 7.24
C GLY A 8 28.98 12.02 6.51
N ASP A 9 29.81 12.87 7.11
CA ASP A 9 30.28 14.12 6.50
C ASP A 9 30.98 13.88 5.16
N MET A 10 31.88 12.91 5.10
CA MET A 10 32.62 12.57 3.88
C MET A 10 31.72 11.97 2.81
N THR A 11 30.74 11.14 3.18
CA THR A 11 29.76 10.58 2.24
C THR A 11 28.86 11.67 1.65
N HIS A 12 28.45 12.64 2.48
CA HIS A 12 27.68 13.78 2.00
C HIS A 12 28.51 14.65 1.06
N LEU A 13 29.76 14.94 1.42
CA LEU A 13 30.69 15.66 0.55
C LEU A 13 30.88 14.93 -0.79
N ALA A 14 31.07 13.61 -0.78
CA ALA A 14 31.17 12.81 -2.00
C ALA A 14 29.91 12.94 -2.87
N SER A 15 28.71 12.93 -2.28
CA SER A 15 27.46 13.12 -3.03
C SER A 15 27.43 14.48 -3.75
N VAL A 16 27.86 15.54 -3.08
CA VAL A 16 27.93 16.90 -3.63
C VAL A 16 28.96 16.97 -4.75
N LEU A 17 30.13 16.35 -4.56
CA LEU A 17 31.19 16.30 -5.57
C LEU A 17 30.75 15.54 -6.83
N VAL A 18 30.04 14.41 -6.68
CA VAL A 18 29.49 13.67 -7.82
C VAL A 18 28.48 14.51 -8.61
N LEU A 19 27.60 15.22 -7.91
CA LEU A 19 26.62 16.10 -8.56
C LEU A 19 27.30 17.28 -9.26
N LEU A 20 28.27 17.93 -8.62
CA LEU A 20 29.06 18.99 -9.24
C LEU A 20 29.85 18.47 -10.45
N LEU A 21 30.46 17.30 -10.35
CA LEU A 21 31.17 16.64 -11.45
C LEU A 21 30.22 16.45 -12.63
N LYS A 22 29.03 15.87 -12.40
CA LYS A 22 27.99 15.73 -13.44
C LYS A 22 27.66 17.07 -14.10
N ILE A 23 27.41 18.11 -13.30
CA ILE A 23 27.07 19.45 -13.81
C ILE A 23 28.24 20.05 -14.62
N HIS A 24 29.49 19.78 -14.25
CA HIS A 24 30.66 20.35 -14.92
C HIS A 24 31.07 19.57 -16.18
N THR A 25 31.02 18.24 -16.16
CA THR A 25 31.48 17.38 -17.26
C THR A 25 30.38 17.15 -18.30
N ILE A 26 29.17 16.80 -17.85
CA ILE A 26 28.04 16.49 -18.75
C ILE A 26 27.26 17.77 -19.10
N LYS A 27 27.42 18.85 -18.33
CA LYS A 27 26.66 20.11 -18.49
C LYS A 27 25.14 19.89 -18.46
N SER A 28 24.69 18.88 -17.71
CA SER A 28 23.28 18.49 -17.61
C SER A 28 22.84 18.31 -16.16
N CYS A 29 21.60 18.70 -15.87
CA CYS A 29 20.89 18.43 -14.62
C CYS A 29 19.63 17.58 -14.83
N ALA A 30 19.51 16.89 -15.97
CA ALA A 30 18.41 15.94 -16.21
C ALA A 30 18.35 14.89 -15.07
N GLY A 31 17.15 14.57 -14.59
CA GLY A 31 16.96 13.64 -13.48
C GLY A 31 17.33 14.17 -12.08
N VAL A 32 17.74 15.44 -11.94
CA VAL A 32 17.99 16.10 -10.65
C VAL A 32 16.91 17.13 -10.37
N SER A 33 16.23 17.02 -9.22
CA SER A 33 15.16 17.93 -8.81
C SER A 33 15.76 19.25 -8.33
N LEU A 34 15.38 20.34 -8.99
CA LEU A 34 15.72 21.70 -8.54
C LEU A 34 15.12 21.96 -7.18
N LYS A 35 13.90 21.46 -6.93
CA LYS A 35 13.20 21.64 -5.65
C LYS A 35 13.96 21.04 -4.49
N THR A 36 14.53 19.85 -4.65
CA THR A 36 15.40 19.28 -3.61
C THR A 36 16.64 20.14 -3.36
N GLN A 37 17.31 20.63 -4.41
CA GLN A 37 18.50 21.48 -4.24
C GLN A 37 18.18 22.81 -3.53
N GLU A 38 17.04 23.43 -3.84
CA GLU A 38 16.57 24.64 -3.16
C GLU A 38 16.32 24.40 -1.67
N LEU A 39 15.69 23.28 -1.32
CA LEU A 39 15.43 22.93 0.07
C LEU A 39 16.73 22.69 0.84
N TYR A 40 17.70 21.99 0.24
CA TYR A 40 19.03 21.80 0.86
C TYR A 40 19.79 23.12 1.02
N ALA A 41 19.72 24.04 0.05
CA ALA A 41 20.32 25.37 0.20
C ALA A 41 19.70 26.14 1.38
N ILE A 42 18.37 26.10 1.54
CA ILE A 42 17.66 26.70 2.68
C ILE A 42 18.12 26.04 3.99
N VAL A 43 18.20 24.71 4.04
CA VAL A 43 18.68 23.96 5.22
C VAL A 43 20.04 24.45 5.67
N PHE A 44 21.02 24.54 4.77
CA PHE A 44 22.36 24.95 5.17
C PHE A 44 22.45 26.43 5.52
N ALA A 45 21.70 27.28 4.81
CA ALA A 45 21.65 28.71 5.09
C ALA A 45 21.08 28.99 6.50
N THR A 46 20.05 28.26 6.93
CA THR A 46 19.48 28.43 8.27
C THR A 46 20.27 27.70 9.35
N ARG A 47 20.92 26.58 9.03
CA ARG A 47 21.70 25.79 9.99
C ARG A 47 23.02 26.43 10.40
N TYR A 48 23.72 27.04 9.46
CA TYR A 48 25.10 27.48 9.64
C TYR A 48 25.23 28.98 9.95
N LEU A 49 24.16 29.60 10.44
CA LEU A 49 24.19 30.99 10.92
C LEU A 49 25.17 31.19 12.09
N ASP A 50 25.48 30.11 12.82
CA ASP A 50 26.44 30.09 13.92
C ASP A 50 27.90 30.31 13.48
N ILE A 51 28.22 30.26 12.17
CA ILE A 51 29.56 30.60 11.64
C ILE A 51 29.99 32.00 12.11
N PHE A 52 29.04 32.94 12.20
CA PHE A 52 29.35 34.33 12.56
C PHE A 52 29.42 34.56 14.07
N THR A 53 29.00 33.59 14.88
CA THR A 53 28.85 33.77 16.33
C THR A 53 29.74 32.84 17.14
N SER A 54 30.20 31.72 16.56
CA SER A 54 30.88 30.67 17.32
C SER A 54 31.92 29.93 16.48
N PHE A 55 33.16 29.88 16.98
CA PHE A 55 34.22 29.06 16.40
C PHE A 55 34.35 27.74 17.15
N VAL A 56 34.06 26.62 16.48
CA VAL A 56 34.18 25.28 17.05
C VAL A 56 35.50 24.62 16.67
N SER A 57 35.79 24.55 15.37
CA SER A 57 37.06 24.03 14.84
C SER A 57 37.25 24.44 13.38
N VAL A 58 38.49 24.34 12.89
CA VAL A 58 38.83 24.58 11.48
C VAL A 58 38.04 23.64 10.56
N TYR A 59 38.03 22.35 10.86
CA TYR A 59 37.28 21.35 10.09
C TYR A 59 35.78 21.68 10.02
N ASN A 60 35.17 22.03 11.15
CA ASN A 60 33.73 22.35 11.19
C ASN A 60 33.42 23.58 10.33
N THR A 61 34.18 24.65 10.51
CA THR A 61 34.02 25.89 9.75
C THR A 61 34.21 25.66 8.25
N PHE A 62 35.26 24.92 7.88
CA PHE A 62 35.54 24.56 6.49
C PHE A 62 34.39 23.77 5.85
N MET A 63 33.93 22.70 6.51
CA MET A 63 32.83 21.88 5.99
C MET A 63 31.54 22.69 5.81
N LYS A 64 31.21 23.59 6.74
CA LYS A 64 30.03 24.46 6.61
C LYS A 64 30.14 25.39 5.40
N LEU A 65 31.30 26.01 5.20
CA LEU A 65 31.54 26.87 4.03
C LEU A 65 31.44 26.08 2.72
N VAL A 66 31.97 24.85 2.68
CA VAL A 66 31.88 23.97 1.51
C VAL A 66 30.41 23.62 1.21
N PHE A 67 29.63 23.17 2.19
CA PHE A 67 28.22 22.81 1.97
C PHE A 67 27.37 24.02 1.58
N LEU A 68 27.57 25.17 2.22
CA LEU A 68 26.85 26.40 1.89
C LEU A 68 27.18 26.87 0.47
N GLY A 69 28.48 26.99 0.15
CA GLY A 69 28.95 27.44 -1.15
C GLY A 69 28.54 26.51 -2.29
N SER A 70 28.71 25.19 -2.11
CA SER A 70 28.32 24.20 -3.12
C SER A 70 26.81 24.16 -3.36
N SER A 71 25.98 24.26 -2.32
CA SER A 71 24.52 24.23 -2.47
C SER A 71 24.00 25.42 -3.26
N PHE A 72 24.46 26.64 -2.93
CA PHE A 72 24.11 27.82 -3.71
C PHE A 72 24.66 27.75 -5.13
N SER A 73 25.86 27.21 -5.32
CA SER A 73 26.45 27.01 -6.65
C SER A 73 25.60 26.07 -7.50
N ILE A 74 25.17 24.93 -6.96
CA ILE A 74 24.32 23.95 -7.67
C ILE A 74 22.99 24.59 -8.09
N VAL A 75 22.32 25.30 -7.18
CA VAL A 75 21.06 26.00 -7.48
C VAL A 75 21.28 27.07 -8.57
N TRP A 76 22.37 27.82 -8.49
CA TRP A 76 22.72 28.81 -9.51
C TRP A 76 22.97 28.16 -10.88
N TYR A 77 23.73 27.06 -10.92
CA TYR A 77 23.95 26.30 -12.16
C TYR A 77 22.64 25.81 -12.76
N MET A 78 21.75 25.25 -11.95
CA MET A 78 20.46 24.75 -12.42
C MET A 78 19.51 25.85 -12.87
N ARG A 79 19.58 27.06 -12.30
CA ARG A 79 18.67 28.17 -12.64
C ARG A 79 19.15 29.07 -13.77
N TYR A 80 20.46 29.32 -13.87
CA TYR A 80 20.98 30.41 -14.71
C TYR A 80 22.03 29.98 -15.72
N HIS A 81 22.74 28.87 -15.50
CA HIS A 81 23.79 28.46 -16.41
C HIS A 81 23.21 28.06 -17.77
N LYS A 82 23.71 28.68 -18.84
CA LYS A 82 23.15 28.62 -20.21
C LYS A 82 22.87 27.21 -20.72
N ALA A 83 23.76 26.26 -20.43
CA ALA A 83 23.61 24.86 -20.87
C ALA A 83 22.79 24.01 -19.89
N VAL A 84 22.98 24.21 -18.58
CA VAL A 84 22.47 23.28 -17.55
C VAL A 84 20.98 23.53 -17.32
N HIS A 85 20.55 24.79 -17.17
CA HIS A 85 19.14 25.12 -16.97
C HIS A 85 18.22 24.58 -18.08
N ARG A 86 18.71 24.46 -19.32
CA ARG A 86 17.94 23.91 -20.45
C ARG A 86 17.66 22.42 -20.34
N THR A 87 18.47 21.68 -19.57
CA THR A 87 18.33 20.23 -19.37
C THR A 87 17.45 19.87 -18.18
N TYR A 88 16.94 20.86 -17.45
CA TYR A 88 16.06 20.66 -16.32
C TYR A 88 14.65 20.28 -16.78
N ASP A 89 14.17 19.13 -16.32
CA ASP A 89 12.82 18.63 -16.63
C ASP A 89 11.79 19.20 -15.65
N ARG A 90 11.26 20.38 -16.00
CA ARG A 90 10.24 21.07 -15.21
C ARG A 90 8.89 20.35 -15.20
N GLU A 91 8.58 19.58 -16.24
CA GLU A 91 7.30 18.87 -16.35
C GLU A 91 7.24 17.67 -15.39
N GLN A 92 8.38 17.03 -15.11
CA GLN A 92 8.44 15.92 -14.17
C GLN A 92 8.63 16.39 -12.71
N ASP A 93 9.31 17.52 -12.48
CA ASP A 93 9.57 18.09 -11.14
C ASP A 93 8.39 18.94 -10.59
N THR A 94 7.18 18.37 -10.58
CA THR A 94 5.95 19.10 -10.17
C THR A 94 5.71 19.14 -8.66
N PHE A 95 6.68 18.74 -7.84
CA PHE A 95 6.47 18.61 -6.41
C PHE A 95 6.30 19.98 -5.73
N ARG A 96 5.20 20.15 -5.01
CA ARG A 96 4.87 21.40 -4.29
C ARG A 96 5.62 21.46 -2.96
N HIS A 97 6.90 21.84 -3.02
CA HIS A 97 7.81 21.88 -1.86
C HIS A 97 7.35 22.77 -0.68
N TRP A 98 6.44 23.73 -0.89
CA TRP A 98 5.81 24.49 0.20
C TRP A 98 5.09 23.61 1.22
N PHE A 99 4.56 22.44 0.81
CA PHE A 99 3.99 21.45 1.74
C PHE A 99 5.02 20.82 2.68
N LEU A 100 6.32 21.00 2.43
CA LEU A 100 7.38 20.60 3.35
C LEU A 100 7.82 21.77 4.22
N VAL A 101 8.03 22.94 3.61
CA VAL A 101 8.51 24.13 4.32
C VAL A 101 7.53 24.57 5.40
N LEU A 102 6.24 24.71 5.09
CA LEU A 102 5.24 25.24 6.04
C LEU A 102 5.12 24.38 7.31
N PRO A 103 4.94 23.04 7.23
CA PRO A 103 4.92 22.21 8.43
C PRO A 103 6.23 22.26 9.22
N CYS A 104 7.39 22.31 8.56
CA CYS A 104 8.67 22.40 9.24
C CYS A 104 8.83 23.72 10.01
N VAL A 105 8.36 24.84 9.45
CA VAL A 105 8.35 26.14 10.16
C VAL A 105 7.43 26.07 11.38
N LEU A 106 6.19 25.59 11.20
CA LEU A 106 5.23 25.46 12.30
C LEU A 106 5.77 24.56 13.41
N LEU A 107 6.34 23.40 13.05
CA LEU A 107 6.94 22.48 14.01
C LEU A 107 8.12 23.11 14.75
N ALA A 108 8.99 23.86 14.06
CA ALA A 108 10.12 24.53 14.72
C ALA A 108 9.68 25.66 15.67
N LEU A 109 8.57 26.34 15.37
CA LEU A 109 8.00 27.34 16.27
C LEU A 109 7.35 26.70 17.50
N LEU A 110 6.71 25.53 17.34
CA LEU A 110 6.03 24.83 18.43
C LEU A 110 6.97 23.99 19.30
N ILE A 111 8.00 23.41 18.69
CA ILE A 111 8.88 22.43 19.31
C ILE A 111 10.32 22.83 19.03
N HIS A 112 10.95 23.49 20.01
CA HIS A 112 12.33 23.95 19.99
C HIS A 112 12.92 23.84 21.39
N GLU A 113 14.25 23.83 21.51
CA GLU A 113 14.89 23.75 22.84
C GLU A 113 14.81 25.09 23.60
N LYS A 114 15.09 26.18 22.89
CA LYS A 114 15.05 27.55 23.42
C LYS A 114 14.40 28.45 22.39
N PHE A 115 13.48 29.32 22.81
CA PHE A 115 12.80 30.24 21.90
C PHE A 115 13.70 31.42 21.56
N THR A 116 14.79 31.15 20.84
CA THR A 116 15.70 32.15 20.28
C THR A 116 15.72 32.01 18.77
N PHE A 117 15.96 33.11 18.07
CA PHE A 117 15.96 33.14 16.61
C PHE A 117 16.90 32.09 15.99
N LEU A 118 18.13 31.98 16.50
CA LEU A 118 19.12 31.02 16.00
C LEU A 118 18.71 29.57 16.26
N GLU A 119 18.17 29.28 17.45
CA GLU A 119 17.74 27.92 17.81
C GLU A 119 16.51 27.46 17.02
N VAL A 120 15.55 28.37 16.79
CA VAL A 120 14.36 28.08 15.96
C VAL A 120 14.78 27.81 14.51
N LEU A 121 15.68 28.61 13.95
CA LEU A 121 16.18 28.39 12.58
C LEU A 121 17.01 27.12 12.46
N TRP A 122 17.83 26.82 13.47
CA TRP A 122 18.58 25.57 13.53
C TRP A 122 17.64 24.36 13.61
N THR A 123 16.62 24.42 14.45
CA THR A 123 15.57 23.39 14.59
C THR A 123 14.78 23.21 13.29
N PHE A 124 14.35 24.31 12.68
CA PHE A 124 13.71 24.31 11.36
C PHE A 124 14.57 23.61 10.31
N SER A 125 15.88 23.91 10.29
CA SER A 125 16.81 23.28 9.37
C SER A 125 16.84 21.76 9.53
N LEU A 126 16.70 21.22 10.74
CA LEU A 126 16.71 19.78 10.99
C LEU A 126 15.45 19.10 10.47
N TYR A 127 14.29 19.71 10.71
CA TYR A 127 13.02 19.19 10.19
C TYR A 127 12.95 19.24 8.67
N LEU A 128 13.30 20.39 8.08
CA LEU A 128 13.27 20.54 6.64
C LEU A 128 14.21 19.56 5.95
N GLU A 129 15.40 19.39 6.53
CA GLU A 129 16.42 18.51 6.00
C GLU A 129 15.97 17.03 5.96
N ALA A 130 15.19 16.58 6.94
CA ALA A 130 14.69 15.21 7.00
C ALA A 130 13.74 14.88 5.81
N VAL A 131 13.09 15.89 5.24
CA VAL A 131 12.10 15.74 4.17
C VAL A 131 12.55 16.32 2.82
N ALA A 132 13.69 17.01 2.77
CA ALA A 132 14.19 17.72 1.58
C ALA A 132 14.45 16.83 0.35
N ILE A 133 14.65 15.52 0.55
CA ILE A 133 14.88 14.54 -0.52
C ILE A 133 13.59 14.13 -1.26
N LEU A 134 12.41 14.39 -0.71
CA LEU A 134 11.14 13.90 -1.28
C LEU A 134 10.88 14.35 -2.73
N PRO A 135 11.10 15.62 -3.13
CA PRO A 135 10.96 16.03 -4.53
C PRO A 135 11.82 15.20 -5.48
N GLN A 136 13.08 14.93 -5.11
CA GLN A 136 13.99 14.08 -5.89
C GLN A 136 13.44 12.66 -6.06
N LEU A 137 12.92 12.03 -5.00
CA LEU A 137 12.35 10.68 -5.10
C LEU A 137 11.11 10.62 -6.00
N VAL A 138 10.25 11.64 -5.94
CA VAL A 138 9.07 11.75 -6.81
C VAL A 138 9.48 11.95 -8.27
N LEU A 139 10.51 12.75 -8.52
CA LEU A 139 11.07 12.92 -9.87
C LEU A 139 11.56 11.58 -10.44
N LEU A 140 12.24 10.76 -9.64
CA LEU A 140 12.73 9.45 -10.08
C LEU A 140 11.61 8.45 -10.39
N GLN A 141 10.52 8.47 -9.61
CA GLN A 141 9.37 7.61 -9.88
C GLN A 141 8.71 7.90 -11.24
N ARG A 142 8.84 9.13 -11.73
CA ARG A 142 8.25 9.57 -12.99
C ARG A 142 9.23 9.53 -14.17
N THR A 143 10.53 9.61 -13.88
CA THR A 143 11.59 9.56 -14.87
C THR A 143 11.97 8.11 -15.17
N ARG A 144 11.76 7.64 -16.40
CA ARG A 144 12.00 6.24 -16.79
C ARG A 144 13.47 5.87 -17.00
N ASN A 145 14.36 6.84 -17.11
CA ASN A 145 15.78 6.61 -17.35
C ASN A 145 16.63 7.52 -16.46
N ILE A 146 17.48 6.94 -15.62
CA ILE A 146 18.35 7.64 -14.68
C ILE A 146 19.79 7.35 -15.08
N ASP A 147 20.58 8.39 -15.32
CA ASP A 147 22.01 8.20 -15.59
C ASP A 147 22.77 7.71 -14.34
N ASN A 148 23.86 6.98 -14.57
CA ASN A 148 24.66 6.37 -13.50
C ASN A 148 25.15 7.40 -12.46
N LEU A 149 25.56 8.61 -12.88
CA LEU A 149 26.04 9.63 -11.95
C LEU A 149 24.93 10.15 -11.03
N THR A 150 23.72 10.30 -11.55
CA THR A 150 22.54 10.68 -10.75
C THR A 150 22.20 9.60 -9.74
N GLY A 151 22.21 8.33 -10.19
CA GLY A 151 22.02 7.19 -9.30
C GLY A 151 23.05 7.15 -8.16
N GLN A 152 24.33 7.35 -8.47
CA GLN A 152 25.41 7.42 -7.47
C GLN A 152 25.25 8.59 -6.51
N TYR A 153 24.92 9.79 -7.01
CA TYR A 153 24.62 10.95 -6.17
C TYR A 153 23.50 10.64 -5.18
N ILE A 154 22.37 10.10 -5.64
CA ILE A 154 21.21 9.78 -4.78
C ILE A 154 21.56 8.69 -3.77
N PHE A 155 22.30 7.68 -4.20
CA PHE A 155 22.77 6.61 -3.32
C PHE A 155 23.65 7.15 -2.19
N LEU A 156 24.63 8.00 -2.51
CA LEU A 156 25.49 8.65 -1.52
C LEU A 156 24.70 9.59 -0.60
N LEU A 157 23.71 10.32 -1.16
CA LEU A 157 22.79 11.16 -0.39
C LEU A 157 21.93 10.33 0.58
N GLY A 158 21.51 9.12 0.21
CA GLY A 158 20.88 8.19 1.15
C GLY A 158 21.87 7.64 2.19
N GLY A 159 23.09 7.32 1.75
CA GLY A 159 24.14 6.73 2.57
C GLY A 159 24.58 7.60 3.75
N TYR A 160 24.82 8.90 3.55
CA TYR A 160 25.23 9.75 4.67
C TYR A 160 24.14 9.85 5.73
N ARG A 161 22.86 9.85 5.34
CA ARG A 161 21.73 9.85 6.28
C ARG A 161 21.74 8.62 7.17
N ALA A 162 21.94 7.44 6.57
CA ALA A 162 22.04 6.20 7.32
C ALA A 162 23.21 6.25 8.32
N LEU A 163 24.37 6.77 7.91
CA LEU A 163 25.52 6.95 8.79
C LEU A 163 25.26 7.93 9.94
N TYR A 164 24.51 9.01 9.68
CA TYR A 164 24.11 9.96 10.71
C TYR A 164 23.13 9.36 11.73
N ILE A 165 22.23 8.48 11.29
CA ILE A 165 21.35 7.70 12.17
C ILE A 165 22.18 6.75 13.05
N VAL A 166 23.12 6.02 12.45
CA VAL A 166 24.04 5.13 13.20
C VAL A 166 24.87 5.93 14.21
N ASN A 167 25.36 7.11 13.83
CA ASN A 167 26.03 8.04 14.74
C ASN A 167 25.13 8.42 15.93
N TRP A 168 23.84 8.71 15.72
CA TRP A 168 22.93 9.02 16.81
C TRP A 168 22.69 7.83 17.74
N ILE A 169 22.50 6.63 17.19
CA ILE A 169 22.37 5.39 17.95
C ILE A 169 23.61 5.15 18.79
N TYR A 170 24.80 5.26 18.18
CA TYR A 170 26.07 5.11 18.89
C TYR A 170 26.17 6.09 20.07
N ARG A 171 25.91 7.38 19.84
CA ARG A 171 25.97 8.41 20.89
C ARG A 171 24.96 8.16 22.01
N TYR A 172 23.76 7.66 21.70
CA TYR A 172 22.76 7.30 22.69
C TYR A 172 23.26 6.22 23.67
N PHE A 173 24.03 5.24 23.18
CA PHE A 173 24.59 4.19 24.02
C PHE A 173 25.90 4.57 24.73
N THR A 174 26.67 5.51 24.19
CA THR A 174 28.01 5.83 24.72
C THR A 174 28.10 7.12 25.54
N GLU A 175 27.20 8.09 25.35
CA GLU A 175 27.24 9.39 26.02
C GLU A 175 26.15 9.46 27.12
N PRO A 176 26.51 9.52 28.43
CA PRO A 176 25.55 9.71 29.52
C PRO A 176 24.76 11.01 29.32
N HIS A 177 23.43 10.96 29.48
CA HIS A 177 22.50 12.07 29.25
C HIS A 177 22.37 12.56 27.80
N PHE A 178 22.87 11.81 26.80
CA PHE A 178 22.61 12.12 25.39
C PHE A 178 21.17 11.75 24.98
N VAL A 179 20.23 12.59 25.38
CA VAL A 179 18.86 12.61 24.87
C VAL A 179 18.67 13.96 24.19
N HIS A 180 19.16 14.10 22.96
CA HIS A 180 18.71 15.23 22.16
C HIS A 180 17.19 15.08 22.03
N TRP A 181 16.45 16.11 22.43
CA TRP A 181 14.99 16.11 22.37
C TRP A 181 14.46 15.80 20.96
N ILE A 182 15.27 16.01 19.90
CA ILE A 182 14.98 15.60 18.51
C ILE A 182 15.05 14.08 18.33
N ILE A 183 15.96 13.39 19.02
CA ILE A 183 16.00 11.92 19.10
C ILE A 183 14.86 11.44 19.97
N ALA A 184 14.52 12.13 21.06
CA ALA A 184 13.31 11.85 21.82
C ALA A 184 12.05 12.09 20.99
N LEU A 185 12.01 13.08 20.09
CA LEU A 185 10.91 13.31 19.16
C LEU A 185 10.90 12.29 18.04
N TRP A 186 12.05 11.79 17.60
CA TRP A 186 12.12 10.66 16.67
C TRP A 186 11.66 9.38 17.35
N ILE A 187 12.07 9.14 18.60
CA ILE A 187 11.61 8.04 19.43
C ILE A 187 10.15 8.23 19.79
N ILE A 188 9.63 9.44 20.01
CA ILE A 188 8.21 9.72 20.32
C ILE A 188 7.39 9.80 19.04
N VAL A 189 7.93 10.12 17.87
CA VAL A 189 7.22 10.01 16.58
C VAL A 189 7.27 8.58 16.08
N VAL A 190 8.34 7.82 16.40
CA VAL A 190 8.39 6.38 16.23
C VAL A 190 7.51 5.71 17.28
N ASP A 191 7.49 6.16 18.53
CA ASP A 191 6.71 5.61 19.66
C ASP A 191 5.25 6.08 19.58
N ALA A 192 4.95 7.25 19.01
CA ALA A 192 3.60 7.69 18.64
C ALA A 192 3.20 7.21 17.24
N ARG A 193 4.11 6.66 16.42
CA ARG A 193 3.73 5.76 15.31
C ARG A 193 3.54 4.32 15.79
N VAL A 194 4.28 3.87 16.80
CA VAL A 194 4.17 2.56 17.45
C VAL A 194 2.95 2.50 18.36
N ARG A 195 2.58 3.61 19.01
CA ARG A 195 1.37 3.78 19.83
C ARG A 195 0.21 4.45 19.08
N GLY A 196 0.49 5.13 17.96
CA GLY A 196 -0.48 5.84 17.13
C GLY A 196 -0.25 5.63 15.63
N GLY A 197 -0.42 4.39 15.18
CA GLY A 197 -0.72 4.12 13.76
C GLY A 197 0.46 3.95 12.81
N ARG A 198 1.22 2.88 12.99
CA ARG A 198 1.43 1.80 12.00
C ARG A 198 2.16 0.69 12.75
N GLY A 199 1.45 -0.40 13.00
CA GLY A 199 2.09 -1.63 13.47
C GLY A 199 3.25 -1.97 12.54
N ILE A 200 4.35 -2.46 13.12
CA ILE A 200 5.19 -3.42 12.42
C ILE A 200 4.20 -4.43 11.84
N GLU A 201 4.10 -4.51 10.51
CA GLU A 201 3.26 -5.51 9.84
C GLU A 201 3.81 -6.85 10.31
N LYS A 202 3.18 -7.41 11.35
CA LYS A 202 3.52 -8.72 11.86
C LYS A 202 3.09 -9.64 10.74
N TYR A 203 4.02 -9.98 9.85
CA TYR A 203 3.74 -10.85 8.71
C TYR A 203 3.07 -12.11 9.24
N VAL A 204 1.77 -12.23 8.98
CA VAL A 204 0.98 -13.38 9.39
C VAL A 204 1.21 -14.46 8.34
N THR A 205 1.63 -15.64 8.80
CA THR A 205 1.78 -16.80 7.92
C THR A 205 0.43 -17.50 7.76
N PHE A 206 0.24 -18.20 6.65
CA PHE A 206 -0.94 -19.01 6.35
C PHE A 206 -1.37 -19.86 7.54
N GLY A 207 -0.44 -20.64 8.11
CA GLY A 207 -0.72 -21.57 9.20
C GLY A 207 -1.16 -20.92 10.51
N GLN A 208 -1.03 -19.60 10.67
CA GLN A 208 -1.56 -18.92 11.86
C GLN A 208 -3.08 -18.78 11.79
N ASN A 209 -3.62 -18.42 10.62
CA ASN A 209 -5.03 -18.07 10.46
C ASN A 209 -5.84 -19.11 9.70
N PHE A 210 -5.21 -19.97 8.89
CA PHE A 210 -5.88 -20.87 7.96
C PHE A 210 -5.48 -22.33 8.15
N VAL A 211 -6.32 -23.22 7.65
CA VAL A 211 -6.11 -24.67 7.53
C VAL A 211 -6.58 -25.15 6.17
N VAL A 212 -5.91 -26.16 5.62
CA VAL A 212 -6.31 -26.79 4.35
C VAL A 212 -7.55 -27.65 4.61
N THR A 213 -8.60 -27.46 3.81
CA THR A 213 -9.86 -28.22 3.93
C THR A 213 -9.85 -29.48 3.08
N TRP A 214 -9.29 -29.41 1.87
CA TRP A 214 -9.20 -30.52 0.93
C TRP A 214 -8.05 -30.29 -0.06
N GLY A 215 -7.59 -31.35 -0.73
CA GLY A 215 -6.50 -31.27 -1.70
C GLY A 215 -5.13 -31.03 -1.06
N GLN A 216 -4.80 -31.73 0.04
CA GLN A 216 -3.56 -31.52 0.79
C GLN A 216 -2.29 -31.65 -0.06
N GLY A 217 -2.27 -32.54 -1.05
CA GLY A 217 -1.17 -32.67 -2.03
C GLY A 217 -1.13 -31.55 -3.08
N HIS A 218 -2.15 -30.69 -3.11
CA HIS A 218 -2.39 -29.61 -4.06
C HIS A 218 -2.31 -28.24 -3.39
N VAL A 219 -1.71 -28.16 -2.20
CA VAL A 219 -1.42 -26.90 -1.50
C VAL A 219 0.07 -26.82 -1.20
N SER A 220 0.73 -25.75 -1.65
CA SER A 220 2.12 -25.48 -1.32
C SER A 220 2.25 -24.15 -0.58
N ALA A 221 2.68 -24.21 0.68
CA ALA A 221 3.02 -23.03 1.46
C ALA A 221 4.48 -22.62 1.20
N ILE A 222 4.67 -21.56 0.43
CA ILE A 222 5.98 -21.05 0.02
C ILE A 222 6.40 -19.85 0.88
N HIS A 223 7.70 -19.51 0.83
CA HIS A 223 8.29 -18.40 1.60
C HIS A 223 7.98 -18.45 3.11
N SER A 224 8.12 -19.64 3.72
CA SER A 224 7.76 -19.89 5.12
C SER A 224 6.29 -19.61 5.44
N GLY A 225 5.39 -19.88 4.49
CA GLY A 225 3.95 -19.71 4.62
C GLY A 225 3.47 -18.27 4.45
N LYS A 226 4.27 -17.40 3.82
CA LYS A 226 3.85 -16.03 3.45
C LYS A 226 3.03 -15.99 2.16
N GLU A 227 3.11 -17.06 1.39
CA GLU A 227 2.35 -17.26 0.17
C GLU A 227 1.92 -18.73 0.10
N VAL A 228 0.74 -18.96 -0.49
CA VAL A 228 0.18 -20.29 -0.72
C VAL A 228 -0.25 -20.42 -2.15
N ASP A 229 0.20 -21.48 -2.79
CA ASP A 229 -0.21 -21.89 -4.12
C ASP A 229 -1.23 -23.02 -4.01
N LEU A 230 -2.36 -22.88 -4.70
CA LEU A 230 -3.32 -23.95 -4.94
C LEU A 230 -3.12 -24.49 -6.35
N TYR A 231 -2.97 -25.81 -6.46
CA TYR A 231 -2.83 -26.53 -7.72
C TYR A 231 -4.14 -27.21 -8.08
N MET A 232 -4.45 -27.23 -9.37
CA MET A 232 -5.53 -28.05 -9.88
C MET A 232 -5.10 -28.81 -11.12
N ASP A 233 -5.33 -30.12 -11.10
CA ASP A 233 -5.23 -31.01 -12.23
C ASP A 233 -6.45 -31.94 -12.25
N GLN A 234 -6.45 -32.94 -13.13
CA GLN A 234 -7.60 -33.82 -13.33
C GLN A 234 -7.95 -34.66 -12.10
N SER A 235 -7.01 -34.84 -11.16
CA SER A 235 -7.22 -35.62 -9.94
C SER A 235 -7.95 -34.83 -8.85
N SER A 236 -7.61 -33.56 -8.67
CA SER A 236 -8.13 -32.72 -7.60
C SER A 236 -7.79 -31.25 -7.83
N GLY A 237 -8.62 -30.37 -7.27
CA GLY A 237 -8.22 -29.01 -6.90
C GLY A 237 -7.79 -28.95 -5.44
N ALA A 238 -7.96 -27.78 -4.82
CA ALA A 238 -7.71 -27.59 -3.40
C ALA A 238 -8.50 -26.42 -2.81
N GLY A 239 -8.57 -26.38 -1.49
CA GLY A 239 -9.12 -25.24 -0.76
C GLY A 239 -8.63 -25.17 0.68
N PHE A 240 -8.78 -23.98 1.26
CA PHE A 240 -8.47 -23.71 2.65
C PHE A 240 -9.50 -22.79 3.28
N GLU A 241 -9.61 -22.85 4.60
CA GLU A 241 -10.53 -22.05 5.40
C GLU A 241 -9.82 -21.41 6.60
N SER A 242 -10.40 -20.32 7.12
CA SER A 242 -9.92 -19.69 8.33
C SER A 242 -10.26 -20.52 9.57
N LYS A 243 -9.32 -20.63 10.50
CA LYS A 243 -9.54 -21.22 11.83
C LYS A 243 -10.56 -20.42 12.66
N GLY A 244 -10.65 -19.12 12.38
CA GLY A 244 -11.60 -18.20 13.00
C GLY A 244 -12.95 -18.22 12.30
N THR A 245 -14.03 -18.14 13.07
CA THR A 245 -15.37 -17.82 12.60
C THR A 245 -15.70 -16.39 13.00
N TYR A 246 -16.28 -15.61 12.09
CA TYR A 246 -16.48 -14.17 12.27
C TYR A 246 -17.94 -13.77 12.11
N GLY A 247 -18.36 -12.74 12.87
CA GLY A 247 -19.72 -12.16 12.75
C GLY A 247 -19.78 -10.81 12.02
N SER A 248 -18.65 -10.15 11.83
CA SER A 248 -18.51 -8.95 10.98
C SER A 248 -17.02 -8.67 10.78
N GLY A 249 -16.66 -7.87 9.80
CA GLY A 249 -15.27 -7.50 9.57
C GLY A 249 -14.95 -6.96 8.19
N LEU A 250 -13.66 -6.67 7.98
CA LEU A 250 -13.04 -6.52 6.67
C LEU A 250 -12.08 -7.69 6.46
N PHE A 251 -12.31 -8.45 5.40
CA PHE A 251 -11.52 -9.63 5.04
C PHE A 251 -10.85 -9.38 3.70
N GLN A 252 -9.53 -9.46 3.64
CA GLN A 252 -8.75 -9.16 2.45
C GLN A 252 -7.78 -10.29 2.14
N MET A 253 -7.59 -10.53 0.85
CA MET A 253 -6.64 -11.49 0.33
C MET A 253 -5.96 -10.90 -0.91
N ARG A 254 -4.66 -11.13 -1.07
CA ARG A 254 -3.95 -10.81 -2.30
C ARG A 254 -3.94 -12.03 -3.19
N ILE A 255 -4.51 -11.92 -4.39
CA ILE A 255 -4.74 -13.06 -5.28
C ILE A 255 -4.12 -12.76 -6.64
N LYS A 256 -3.47 -13.77 -7.22
CA LYS A 256 -3.03 -13.81 -8.62
C LYS A 256 -3.53 -15.12 -9.23
N VAL A 257 -4.37 -15.02 -10.26
CA VAL A 257 -5.13 -16.15 -10.81
C VAL A 257 -4.32 -16.96 -11.82
N PRO A 258 -4.73 -18.20 -12.17
CA PRO A 258 -4.04 -19.02 -13.15
C PRO A 258 -3.86 -18.33 -14.50
N GLY A 259 -2.65 -18.41 -15.05
CA GLY A 259 -2.33 -17.90 -16.38
C GLY A 259 -2.54 -18.89 -17.51
N GLY A 260 -2.30 -18.43 -18.75
CA GLY A 260 -2.51 -19.23 -19.96
C GLY A 260 -3.99 -19.51 -20.21
N ASN A 261 -4.29 -20.68 -20.78
CA ASN A 261 -5.66 -21.13 -20.99
C ASN A 261 -6.19 -21.77 -19.70
N SER A 262 -7.04 -21.05 -18.98
CA SER A 262 -7.69 -21.48 -17.73
C SER A 262 -9.21 -21.62 -17.89
N ALA A 263 -9.72 -21.77 -19.13
CA ALA A 263 -11.15 -21.95 -19.34
C ALA A 263 -11.70 -23.10 -18.50
N GLY A 264 -12.88 -22.92 -17.90
CA GLY A 264 -13.56 -23.85 -16.99
C GLY A 264 -13.02 -23.86 -15.55
N VAL A 265 -11.88 -23.23 -15.28
CA VAL A 265 -11.28 -23.16 -13.93
C VAL A 265 -11.88 -22.00 -13.13
N VAL A 266 -12.23 -22.25 -11.87
CA VAL A 266 -12.73 -21.22 -10.95
C VAL A 266 -11.77 -21.07 -9.78
N THR A 267 -11.25 -19.86 -9.58
CA THR A 267 -10.57 -19.46 -8.34
C THR A 267 -11.57 -18.69 -7.48
N ALA A 268 -11.78 -19.08 -6.22
CA ALA A 268 -12.74 -18.44 -5.35
C ALA A 268 -12.09 -17.87 -4.08
N PHE A 269 -12.64 -16.77 -3.59
CA PHE A 269 -12.36 -16.17 -2.27
C PHE A 269 -13.68 -15.66 -1.70
N TYR A 270 -14.12 -16.25 -0.60
CA TYR A 270 -15.48 -16.06 -0.13
C TYR A 270 -15.61 -16.15 1.39
N LEU A 271 -16.73 -15.65 1.90
CA LEU A 271 -17.18 -15.88 3.28
C LEU A 271 -18.33 -16.86 3.22
N THR A 272 -18.34 -17.90 4.05
CA THR A 272 -19.48 -18.83 4.11
C THR A 272 -19.77 -19.28 5.53
N SER A 273 -21.05 -19.44 5.84
CA SER A 273 -21.52 -20.08 7.08
C SER A 273 -21.70 -21.58 6.86
N LYS A 274 -21.51 -22.39 7.91
CA LYS A 274 -21.69 -23.84 7.80
C LYS A 274 -23.18 -24.23 7.80
N GLY A 275 -23.53 -25.26 7.04
CA GLY A 275 -24.88 -25.84 6.98
C GLY A 275 -25.60 -25.67 5.63
N GLY A 276 -26.79 -26.29 5.50
CA GLY A 276 -27.53 -26.33 4.23
C GLY A 276 -28.21 -25.01 3.82
N SER A 277 -28.53 -24.13 4.77
CA SER A 277 -29.10 -22.80 4.50
C SER A 277 -28.05 -21.70 4.67
N ARG A 278 -26.87 -21.89 4.09
CA ARG A 278 -25.74 -20.98 4.34
C ARG A 278 -25.98 -19.55 3.85
N ASP A 279 -25.54 -18.59 4.64
CA ASP A 279 -25.15 -17.27 4.16
C ASP A 279 -23.75 -17.37 3.54
N GLU A 280 -23.54 -16.70 2.40
CA GLU A 280 -22.28 -16.73 1.65
C GLU A 280 -22.07 -15.43 0.85
N VAL A 281 -20.82 -15.01 0.69
CA VAL A 281 -20.43 -13.76 0.01
C VAL A 281 -19.17 -14.00 -0.82
N ASP A 282 -19.29 -13.89 -2.14
CA ASP A 282 -18.34 -14.52 -3.06
C ASP A 282 -17.55 -13.54 -3.92
N PHE A 283 -16.25 -13.80 -4.08
CA PHE A 283 -15.52 -13.49 -5.30
C PHE A 283 -15.18 -14.79 -6.03
N GLU A 284 -15.51 -14.86 -7.31
CA GLU A 284 -15.18 -16.00 -8.18
C GLU A 284 -14.53 -15.48 -9.48
N PHE A 285 -13.29 -15.90 -9.72
CA PHE A 285 -12.57 -15.61 -10.96
C PHE A 285 -12.85 -16.74 -11.95
N LEU A 286 -13.57 -16.40 -13.01
CA LEU A 286 -13.94 -17.33 -14.07
C LEU A 286 -12.83 -17.32 -15.12
N GLY A 287 -12.10 -18.43 -15.21
CA GLY A 287 -11.03 -18.63 -16.15
C GLY A 287 -11.48 -18.52 -17.61
N ASN A 288 -10.54 -18.35 -18.52
CA ASN A 288 -10.83 -18.14 -19.94
C ASN A 288 -9.74 -18.73 -20.83
N ASN A 289 -10.03 -18.79 -22.14
CA ASN A 289 -9.02 -19.12 -23.14
C ASN A 289 -7.86 -18.13 -23.07
N ASP A 290 -6.67 -18.59 -23.47
CA ASP A 290 -5.47 -17.74 -23.46
C ASP A 290 -5.68 -16.46 -24.29
N GLY A 291 -5.17 -15.35 -23.78
CA GLY A 291 -5.36 -14.02 -24.35
C GLY A 291 -6.74 -13.38 -24.15
N ARG A 292 -7.73 -14.08 -23.58
CA ARG A 292 -9.04 -13.50 -23.23
C ARG A 292 -9.08 -13.02 -21.77
N PRO A 293 -9.89 -11.98 -21.47
CA PRO A 293 -9.96 -11.45 -20.12
C PRO A 293 -10.65 -12.44 -19.17
N ILE A 294 -10.15 -12.50 -17.95
CA ILE A 294 -10.78 -13.18 -16.81
C ILE A 294 -11.99 -12.37 -16.36
N THR A 295 -13.10 -13.05 -16.08
CA THR A 295 -14.29 -12.41 -15.53
C THR A 295 -14.29 -12.57 -14.02
N LEU A 296 -14.51 -11.49 -13.28
CA LEU A 296 -14.73 -11.53 -11.84
C LEU A 296 -16.24 -11.53 -11.59
N GLN A 297 -16.75 -12.60 -10.99
CA GLN A 297 -18.11 -12.71 -10.49
C GLN A 297 -18.14 -12.41 -8.99
N THR A 298 -19.20 -11.74 -8.56
CA THR A 298 -19.56 -11.62 -7.14
C THR A 298 -20.95 -12.17 -6.91
N ASN A 299 -21.19 -12.78 -5.75
CA ASN A 299 -22.51 -13.28 -5.37
C ASN A 299 -22.78 -13.07 -3.87
N VAL A 300 -24.06 -13.12 -3.51
CA VAL A 300 -24.51 -13.03 -2.12
C VAL A 300 -25.64 -14.04 -1.90
N PHE A 301 -25.38 -15.04 -1.07
CA PHE A 301 -26.38 -15.98 -0.58
C PHE A 301 -26.85 -15.57 0.81
N VAL A 302 -28.17 -15.64 1.01
CA VAL A 302 -28.78 -15.47 2.33
C VAL A 302 -29.75 -16.62 2.56
N ASN A 303 -29.56 -17.36 3.65
CA ASN A 303 -30.33 -18.55 3.99
C ASN A 303 -30.38 -19.60 2.86
N GLY A 304 -29.27 -19.77 2.13
CA GLY A 304 -29.14 -20.70 1.01
C GLY A 304 -29.70 -20.19 -0.32
N VAL A 305 -30.27 -18.98 -0.35
CA VAL A 305 -30.79 -18.36 -1.59
C VAL A 305 -29.76 -17.40 -2.15
N GLY A 306 -29.15 -17.75 -3.28
CA GLY A 306 -28.21 -16.94 -4.04
C GLY A 306 -28.86 -16.22 -5.20
N ASP A 307 -28.36 -16.48 -6.42
CA ASP A 307 -28.82 -15.92 -7.70
C ASP A 307 -28.68 -14.40 -7.80
N ARG A 308 -27.70 -13.83 -7.09
CA ARG A 308 -27.41 -12.39 -7.08
C ARG A 308 -26.08 -12.11 -7.77
N GLU A 309 -25.82 -12.73 -8.91
CA GLU A 309 -24.54 -12.59 -9.59
C GLU A 309 -24.39 -11.20 -10.22
N GLU A 310 -23.25 -10.57 -9.96
CA GLU A 310 -22.76 -9.45 -10.77
C GLU A 310 -21.39 -9.84 -11.32
N ARG A 311 -21.14 -9.53 -12.59
CA ARG A 311 -19.89 -9.87 -13.28
C ARG A 311 -19.20 -8.62 -13.79
N PHE A 312 -17.87 -8.65 -13.74
CA PHE A 312 -17.00 -7.53 -14.09
C PHE A 312 -15.79 -8.00 -14.89
N LEU A 313 -15.36 -7.15 -15.83
CA LEU A 313 -13.99 -7.19 -16.36
C LEU A 313 -13.09 -6.33 -15.46
N LEU A 314 -11.82 -6.70 -15.33
CA LEU A 314 -10.87 -5.94 -14.52
C LEU A 314 -10.11 -4.92 -15.38
N TRP A 315 -9.77 -3.76 -14.81
CA TRP A 315 -8.98 -2.71 -15.46
C TRP A 315 -7.45 -3.00 -15.49
N PHE A 316 -7.09 -4.23 -15.16
CA PHE A 316 -5.73 -4.76 -15.14
C PHE A 316 -5.78 -6.26 -15.47
N ASN A 317 -4.62 -6.88 -15.69
CA ASN A 317 -4.51 -8.31 -15.92
C ASN A 317 -4.25 -9.06 -14.60
N PRO A 318 -5.24 -9.80 -14.04
CA PRO A 318 -5.10 -10.48 -12.75
C PRO A 318 -4.14 -11.69 -12.76
N ILE A 319 -3.66 -12.09 -13.94
CA ILE A 319 -2.68 -13.17 -14.13
C ILE A 319 -1.25 -12.68 -13.84
N LYS A 320 -0.97 -11.39 -14.09
CA LYS A 320 0.40 -10.87 -14.09
C LYS A 320 0.90 -10.45 -12.70
N HIS A 321 0.02 -9.92 -11.87
CA HIS A 321 0.38 -9.34 -10.58
C HIS A 321 -0.66 -9.70 -9.50
N TYR A 322 -0.24 -9.67 -8.24
CA TYR A 322 -1.17 -9.81 -7.11
C TYR A 322 -1.95 -8.52 -6.91
N HIS A 323 -3.26 -8.65 -6.84
CA HIS A 323 -4.19 -7.57 -6.51
C HIS A 323 -4.94 -7.90 -5.21
N THR A 324 -5.35 -6.88 -4.47
CA THR A 324 -6.06 -7.06 -3.20
C THR A 324 -7.56 -7.13 -3.44
N TYR A 325 -8.19 -8.23 -3.03
CA TYR A 325 -9.64 -8.40 -3.05
C TYR A 325 -10.15 -8.37 -1.62
N GLY A 326 -11.16 -7.54 -1.36
CA GLY A 326 -11.63 -7.27 0.00
C GLY A 326 -13.14 -7.34 0.12
N ILE A 327 -13.63 -7.97 1.19
CA ILE A 327 -15.03 -8.04 1.56
C ILE A 327 -15.19 -7.32 2.90
N LEU A 328 -15.82 -6.14 2.89
CA LEU A 328 -16.32 -5.51 4.11
C LEU A 328 -17.72 -6.05 4.35
N TRP A 329 -17.97 -6.63 5.52
CA TRP A 329 -19.29 -7.06 5.98
C TRP A 329 -19.55 -6.49 7.36
N ASN A 330 -20.50 -5.56 7.45
CA ASN A 330 -20.92 -4.96 8.70
C ASN A 330 -22.46 -4.95 8.81
N ARG A 331 -23.00 -4.34 9.86
CA ARG A 331 -24.46 -4.29 10.09
C ARG A 331 -25.23 -3.45 9.05
N TYR A 332 -24.54 -2.66 8.23
CA TYR A 332 -25.13 -1.68 7.32
C TYR A 332 -25.07 -2.14 5.86
N GLN A 333 -23.97 -2.77 5.45
CA GLN A 333 -23.70 -3.11 4.07
C GLN A 333 -22.56 -4.12 3.93
N ILE A 334 -22.60 -4.86 2.83
CA ILE A 334 -21.46 -5.59 2.28
C ILE A 334 -20.87 -4.73 1.17
N VAL A 335 -19.55 -4.58 1.16
CA VAL A 335 -18.84 -3.88 0.09
C VAL A 335 -17.71 -4.76 -0.43
N PHE A 336 -17.73 -5.00 -1.73
CA PHE A 336 -16.68 -5.70 -2.46
C PHE A 336 -15.68 -4.69 -2.98
N TYR A 337 -14.40 -4.88 -2.65
CA TYR A 337 -13.29 -4.03 -3.06
C TYR A 337 -12.30 -4.79 -3.94
N VAL A 338 -11.80 -4.10 -4.97
CA VAL A 338 -10.62 -4.49 -5.74
C VAL A 338 -9.60 -3.36 -5.63
N ASP A 339 -8.43 -3.61 -5.04
CA ASP A 339 -7.40 -2.60 -4.74
C ASP A 339 -7.95 -1.34 -4.04
N LYS A 340 -8.83 -1.55 -3.06
CA LYS A 340 -9.55 -0.50 -2.30
C LYS A 340 -10.59 0.28 -3.11
N ILE A 341 -10.86 -0.12 -4.35
CA ILE A 341 -11.93 0.46 -5.17
C ILE A 341 -13.21 -0.35 -4.97
N PRO A 342 -14.31 0.24 -4.47
CA PRO A 342 -15.58 -0.48 -4.34
C PRO A 342 -16.16 -0.79 -5.72
N ILE A 343 -16.52 -2.06 -5.94
CA ILE A 343 -17.11 -2.53 -7.21
C ILE A 343 -18.59 -2.92 -7.06
N ARG A 344 -19.01 -3.32 -5.86
CA ARG A 344 -20.37 -3.75 -5.52
C ARG A 344 -20.69 -3.37 -4.07
N VAL A 345 -21.91 -2.90 -3.84
CA VAL A 345 -22.48 -2.66 -2.52
C VAL A 345 -23.79 -3.42 -2.39
N TYR A 346 -23.94 -4.24 -1.35
CA TYR A 346 -25.18 -4.91 -0.99
C TYR A 346 -25.63 -4.40 0.37
N LYS A 347 -26.73 -3.65 0.42
CA LYS A 347 -27.14 -2.91 1.62
C LYS A 347 -28.07 -3.73 2.52
N ASN A 348 -27.94 -3.53 3.82
CA ASN A 348 -28.89 -4.01 4.81
C ASN A 348 -30.02 -2.99 4.98
N GLU A 349 -31.06 -3.10 4.15
CA GLU A 349 -32.24 -2.23 4.20
C GLU A 349 -33.50 -2.99 4.64
N LYS A 350 -34.51 -2.25 5.10
CA LYS A 350 -35.75 -2.86 5.60
C LYS A 350 -36.45 -3.66 4.50
N GLY A 351 -36.58 -4.97 4.73
CA GLY A 351 -37.22 -5.90 3.80
C GLY A 351 -36.27 -6.56 2.80
N VAL A 352 -34.97 -6.29 2.89
CA VAL A 352 -33.92 -6.99 2.15
C VAL A 352 -33.34 -8.08 3.06
N SER A 353 -33.23 -9.31 2.56
CA SER A 353 -32.54 -10.39 3.28
C SER A 353 -31.04 -10.10 3.33
N TYR A 354 -30.42 -10.27 4.50
CA TYR A 354 -29.02 -9.91 4.71
C TYR A 354 -28.28 -10.99 5.51
N PRO A 355 -27.00 -11.30 5.21
CA PRO A 355 -26.22 -12.28 5.97
C PRO A 355 -26.20 -11.97 7.47
N SER A 356 -26.62 -12.95 8.25
CA SER A 356 -26.78 -12.86 9.71
C SER A 356 -26.16 -14.03 10.46
N LYS A 357 -25.61 -15.01 9.74
CA LYS A 357 -24.93 -16.17 10.30
C LYS A 357 -23.42 -15.93 10.39
N PRO A 358 -22.74 -16.47 11.39
CA PRO A 358 -21.29 -16.42 11.44
C PRO A 358 -20.65 -17.13 10.25
N MET A 359 -19.62 -16.52 9.67
CA MET A 359 -18.95 -17.02 8.46
C MET A 359 -17.46 -17.26 8.69
N GLN A 360 -16.92 -18.27 8.05
CA GLN A 360 -15.48 -18.48 7.87
C GLN A 360 -15.04 -17.91 6.53
N VAL A 361 -13.77 -17.54 6.45
CA VAL A 361 -13.13 -17.05 5.23
C VAL A 361 -12.54 -18.25 4.51
N GLU A 362 -12.91 -18.46 3.26
CA GLU A 362 -12.48 -19.60 2.46
C GLU A 362 -11.88 -19.14 1.13
N ALA A 363 -10.97 -19.94 0.59
CA ALA A 363 -10.48 -19.80 -0.77
C ALA A 363 -10.22 -21.16 -1.39
N SER A 364 -10.47 -21.27 -2.69
CA SER A 364 -10.39 -22.55 -3.40
C SER A 364 -10.04 -22.38 -4.88
N LEU A 365 -9.58 -23.48 -5.47
CA LEU A 365 -9.36 -23.64 -6.91
C LEU A 365 -10.03 -24.94 -7.34
N TRP A 366 -11.02 -24.85 -8.23
CA TRP A 366 -11.86 -25.99 -8.58
C TRP A 366 -12.40 -25.94 -10.02
N ASN A 367 -12.95 -27.06 -10.45
CA ASN A 367 -13.48 -27.26 -11.80
C ASN A 367 -14.94 -26.77 -11.91
N GLY A 368 -15.16 -25.64 -12.58
CA GLY A 368 -16.48 -25.09 -12.89
C GLY A 368 -16.92 -25.31 -14.34
N ASP A 369 -16.50 -26.40 -14.99
CA ASP A 369 -16.67 -26.63 -16.44
C ASP A 369 -18.10 -26.46 -16.97
N ASP A 370 -19.08 -26.73 -16.12
CA ASP A 370 -20.49 -26.74 -16.50
C ASP A 370 -21.06 -25.33 -16.68
N TRP A 371 -20.36 -24.28 -16.22
CA TRP A 371 -20.90 -22.92 -16.24
C TRP A 371 -19.86 -21.79 -16.33
N ALA A 372 -18.61 -22.00 -15.88
CA ALA A 372 -17.65 -20.93 -15.61
C ALA A 372 -17.28 -20.11 -16.86
N THR A 373 -16.94 -20.76 -17.98
CA THR A 373 -16.52 -20.07 -19.20
C THR A 373 -17.56 -20.16 -20.29
N ASP A 374 -17.98 -19.01 -20.82
CA ASP A 374 -19.01 -18.88 -21.86
C ASP A 374 -20.33 -19.59 -21.53
N GLY A 375 -20.68 -19.68 -20.23
CA GLY A 375 -21.85 -20.42 -19.74
C GLY A 375 -21.68 -21.93 -19.83
N GLY A 376 -20.45 -22.43 -19.68
CA GLY A 376 -20.12 -23.86 -19.73
C GLY A 376 -19.85 -24.42 -21.12
N ARG A 377 -19.85 -23.58 -22.16
CA ARG A 377 -19.59 -24.02 -23.55
C ARG A 377 -18.11 -24.28 -23.80
N THR A 378 -17.23 -23.49 -23.18
CA THR A 378 -15.79 -23.66 -23.30
C THR A 378 -15.31 -24.52 -22.13
N LYS A 379 -14.72 -25.68 -22.46
CA LYS A 379 -14.34 -26.70 -21.48
C LYS A 379 -12.88 -26.59 -21.04
N ILE A 380 -12.57 -27.11 -19.85
CA ILE A 380 -11.20 -27.27 -19.35
C ILE A 380 -10.42 -28.15 -20.33
N ASN A 381 -9.28 -27.64 -20.77
CA ASN A 381 -8.27 -28.47 -21.40
C ASN A 381 -7.19 -28.87 -20.38
N TRP A 382 -7.28 -30.11 -19.89
CA TRP A 382 -6.37 -30.67 -18.88
C TRP A 382 -4.92 -30.79 -19.35
N SER A 383 -4.61 -30.68 -20.65
CA SER A 383 -3.22 -30.62 -21.13
C SER A 383 -2.49 -29.35 -20.67
N ASN A 384 -3.22 -28.33 -20.19
CA ASN A 384 -2.67 -27.11 -19.62
C ASN A 384 -2.49 -27.20 -18.09
N SER A 385 -2.84 -28.33 -17.47
CA SER A 385 -2.62 -28.53 -16.02
C SER A 385 -1.12 -28.70 -15.69
N PRO A 386 -0.69 -28.40 -14.45
CA PRO A 386 -1.50 -27.89 -13.34
C PRO A 386 -1.84 -26.40 -13.49
N PHE A 387 -3.09 -26.05 -13.17
CA PHE A 387 -3.51 -24.66 -12.99
C PHE A 387 -3.09 -24.19 -11.59
N ILE A 388 -2.54 -22.98 -11.48
CA ILE A 388 -1.98 -22.49 -10.21
C ILE A 388 -2.59 -21.14 -9.85
N ALA A 389 -3.26 -21.08 -8.71
CA ALA A 389 -3.74 -19.83 -8.11
C ALA A 389 -2.89 -19.49 -6.89
N HIS A 390 -2.47 -18.24 -6.78
CA HIS A 390 -1.53 -17.79 -5.76
C HIS A 390 -2.20 -16.83 -4.77
N PHE A 391 -1.97 -17.05 -3.49
CA PHE A 391 -2.58 -16.31 -2.38
C PHE A 391 -1.52 -15.75 -1.43
N GLN A 392 -1.63 -14.48 -1.09
CA GLN A 392 -0.73 -13.74 -0.19
C GLN A 392 -1.53 -12.89 0.80
N ASP A 393 -0.80 -12.38 1.81
CA ASP A 393 -1.31 -11.42 2.80
C ASP A 393 -2.44 -11.98 3.68
N PHE A 394 -2.10 -13.02 4.45
CA PHE A 394 -3.00 -13.66 5.42
C PHE A 394 -3.26 -12.81 6.68
N SER A 395 -2.76 -11.57 6.70
CA SER A 395 -2.94 -10.62 7.80
C SER A 395 -4.24 -9.82 7.69
N GLY A 396 -4.85 -9.80 6.50
CA GLY A 396 -6.06 -9.03 6.17
C GLY A 396 -7.37 -9.51 6.79
N LEU A 397 -7.34 -10.26 7.91
CA LEU A 397 -8.53 -10.74 8.62
C LEU A 397 -8.89 -9.83 9.79
N PHE A 398 -9.46 -8.67 9.49
CA PHE A 398 -9.94 -7.72 10.50
C PHE A 398 -11.39 -8.03 10.85
N GLY A 399 -11.62 -9.07 11.66
CA GLY A 399 -12.97 -9.52 12.00
C GLY A 399 -13.27 -9.63 13.49
N CYS A 400 -14.55 -9.49 13.82
CA CYS A 400 -15.08 -9.86 15.13
C CYS A 400 -15.16 -11.39 15.21
N ASN A 401 -14.15 -12.01 15.81
CA ASN A 401 -14.08 -13.46 16.00
C ASN A 401 -15.07 -13.89 17.11
N ILE A 402 -15.88 -14.89 16.81
CA ILE A 402 -16.91 -15.40 17.72
C ILE A 402 -16.66 -16.84 18.20
N ASN A 403 -15.49 -17.43 17.88
CA ASN A 403 -15.14 -18.78 18.33
C ASN A 403 -15.37 -18.93 19.84
N GLY A 404 -16.25 -19.86 20.23
CA GLY A 404 -16.55 -20.15 21.64
C GLY A 404 -17.43 -19.13 22.37
N ARG A 405 -17.94 -18.10 21.71
CA ARG A 405 -19.01 -17.22 22.22
C ARG A 405 -20.28 -17.55 21.46
N SER A 406 -21.42 -17.53 22.15
CA SER A 406 -22.77 -17.74 21.59
C SER A 406 -22.81 -17.27 20.13
N ASN A 407 -23.36 -18.07 19.20
CA ASN A 407 -23.49 -17.83 17.74
C ASN A 407 -24.29 -16.55 17.36
N ASN A 408 -24.15 -15.49 18.16
CA ASN A 408 -24.89 -14.27 18.15
C ASN A 408 -24.05 -13.20 17.46
N VAL A 409 -24.30 -13.04 16.16
CA VAL A 409 -23.69 -12.01 15.32
C VAL A 409 -23.96 -10.59 15.85
N ALA A 410 -25.02 -10.38 16.65
CA ALA A 410 -25.32 -9.08 17.23
C ALA A 410 -24.19 -8.53 18.13
N ALA A 411 -23.38 -9.42 18.75
CA ALA A 411 -22.20 -9.00 19.52
C ALA A 411 -21.15 -8.29 18.66
N CYS A 412 -21.14 -8.58 17.35
CA CYS A 412 -20.24 -8.01 16.36
C CYS A 412 -20.76 -6.72 15.70
N GLU A 413 -21.91 -6.21 16.15
CA GLU A 413 -22.51 -4.95 15.68
C GLU A 413 -22.12 -3.72 16.52
N SER A 414 -21.28 -3.92 17.54
CA SER A 414 -20.82 -2.85 18.43
C SER A 414 -20.08 -1.75 17.67
N SER A 415 -20.32 -0.49 18.03
CA SER A 415 -19.61 0.68 17.49
C SER A 415 -18.12 0.73 17.87
N ASN A 416 -17.67 -0.15 18.78
CA ASN A 416 -16.25 -0.29 19.13
C ASN A 416 -15.41 -0.86 17.97
N TYR A 417 -16.05 -1.60 17.06
CA TYR A 417 -15.39 -2.04 15.84
C TYR A 417 -15.32 -0.90 14.83
N TRP A 418 -14.13 -0.61 14.31
CA TRP A 418 -13.91 0.55 13.45
C TRP A 418 -14.78 0.52 12.18
N TRP A 419 -15.11 -0.67 11.68
CA TRP A 419 -15.98 -0.89 10.52
C TRP A 419 -17.48 -0.68 10.80
N ASN A 420 -17.87 -0.48 12.06
CA ASN A 420 -19.24 -0.11 12.44
C ASN A 420 -19.39 1.39 12.72
N THR A 421 -18.32 2.19 12.56
CA THR A 421 -18.37 3.65 12.74
C THR A 421 -19.12 4.34 11.61
N GLY A 422 -19.54 5.60 11.83
CA GLY A 422 -20.29 6.40 10.85
C GLY A 422 -19.65 6.47 9.45
N LYS A 423 -18.33 6.34 9.35
CA LYS A 423 -17.59 6.31 8.09
C LYS A 423 -17.95 5.12 7.20
N TYR A 424 -18.30 3.98 7.77
CA TYR A 424 -18.52 2.72 7.04
C TYR A 424 -20.00 2.32 6.94
N GLN A 425 -20.91 3.22 7.34
CA GLN A 425 -22.35 3.05 7.16
C GLN A 425 -22.79 3.13 5.70
N ARG A 426 -22.03 3.89 4.89
CA ARG A 426 -22.24 4.08 3.45
C ARG A 426 -20.90 4.46 2.80
N LEU A 427 -20.80 4.33 1.48
CA LEU A 427 -19.67 4.89 0.75
C LEU A 427 -19.59 6.41 0.94
N SER A 428 -18.37 6.96 1.01
CA SER A 428 -18.18 8.41 0.94
C SER A 428 -18.60 8.95 -0.43
N GLY A 429 -18.86 10.25 -0.53
CA GLY A 429 -19.23 10.87 -1.82
C GLY A 429 -18.16 10.73 -2.91
N TYR A 430 -16.88 10.53 -2.53
CA TYR A 430 -15.80 10.22 -3.47
C TYR A 430 -15.81 8.75 -3.89
N GLU A 431 -15.93 7.83 -2.94
CA GLU A 431 -16.02 6.38 -3.22
C GLU A 431 -17.25 6.06 -4.07
N GLN A 432 -18.39 6.72 -3.83
CA GLN A 432 -19.61 6.58 -4.59
C GLN A 432 -19.42 6.92 -6.08
N LYS A 433 -18.71 8.01 -6.39
CA LYS A 433 -18.41 8.40 -7.78
C LYS A 433 -17.52 7.38 -8.49
N ILE A 434 -16.52 6.84 -7.77
CA ILE A 434 -15.64 5.79 -8.32
C ILE A 434 -16.45 4.53 -8.56
N TYR A 435 -17.26 4.11 -7.58
CA TYR A 435 -18.15 2.95 -7.66
C TYR A 435 -19.05 3.02 -8.90
N GLU A 436 -19.75 4.14 -9.10
CA GLU A 436 -20.61 4.37 -10.27
C GLU A 436 -19.83 4.31 -11.59
N HIS A 437 -18.63 4.91 -11.64
CA HIS A 437 -17.77 4.86 -12.81
C HIS A 437 -17.33 3.43 -13.13
N VAL A 438 -16.94 2.66 -12.12
CA VAL A 438 -16.50 1.27 -12.28
C VAL A 438 -17.64 0.41 -12.81
N ARG A 439 -18.83 0.48 -12.19
CA ARG A 439 -20.00 -0.26 -12.65
C ARG A 439 -20.33 0.06 -14.10
N LYS A 440 -20.40 1.35 -14.44
CA LYS A 440 -20.73 1.79 -15.80
C LYS A 440 -19.74 1.27 -16.85
N LYS A 441 -18.45 1.19 -16.51
CA LYS A 441 -17.39 0.88 -17.48
C LYS A 441 -17.04 -0.60 -17.56
N TYR A 442 -17.14 -1.33 -16.45
CA TYR A 442 -16.54 -2.65 -16.31
C TYR A 442 -17.54 -3.76 -15.97
N MET A 443 -18.74 -3.43 -15.51
CA MET A 443 -19.78 -4.44 -15.25
C MET A 443 -20.35 -4.95 -16.56
N ASN A 444 -20.35 -6.27 -16.75
CA ASN A 444 -20.88 -6.92 -17.95
C ASN A 444 -22.19 -7.68 -17.70
N SER A 445 -22.50 -8.03 -16.46
CA SER A 445 -23.76 -8.67 -16.08
C SER A 445 -24.21 -8.18 -14.70
N ASP A 446 -25.50 -7.92 -14.56
CA ASP A 446 -26.13 -7.49 -13.31
C ASP A 446 -27.49 -8.18 -13.18
N TYR A 447 -27.64 -9.04 -12.16
CA TYR A 447 -28.89 -9.76 -11.88
C TYR A 447 -30.10 -8.82 -11.72
N CYS A 448 -29.90 -7.58 -11.24
CA CYS A 448 -30.97 -6.58 -11.11
C CYS A 448 -31.53 -6.11 -12.46
N THR A 449 -30.84 -6.41 -13.56
CA THR A 449 -31.29 -6.08 -14.93
C THR A 449 -31.80 -7.29 -15.71
N ASP A 450 -31.62 -8.51 -15.18
CA ASP A 450 -32.05 -9.75 -15.82
C ASP A 450 -33.56 -10.00 -15.60
N ARG A 451 -34.37 -9.47 -16.53
CA ARG A 451 -35.83 -9.63 -16.51
C ARG A 451 -36.31 -11.04 -16.81
N SER A 452 -35.46 -11.88 -17.40
CA SER A 452 -35.81 -13.28 -17.67
C SER A 452 -35.79 -14.09 -16.37
N ARG A 453 -34.81 -13.82 -15.51
CA ARG A 453 -34.67 -14.44 -14.20
C ARG A 453 -35.55 -13.78 -13.15
N TYR A 454 -35.65 -12.46 -13.19
CA TYR A 454 -36.42 -11.65 -12.23
C TYR A 454 -37.50 -10.81 -12.92
N PRO A 455 -38.67 -11.41 -13.22
CA PRO A 455 -39.84 -10.65 -13.68
C PRO A 455 -40.23 -9.55 -12.70
N THR A 456 -40.15 -9.86 -11.40
CA THR A 456 -40.25 -8.89 -10.29
C THR A 456 -38.86 -8.69 -9.70
N LEU A 457 -38.39 -7.44 -9.65
CA LEU A 457 -37.06 -7.15 -9.13
C LEU A 457 -36.94 -7.47 -7.64
N PRO A 458 -35.81 -8.06 -7.21
CA PRO A 458 -35.43 -8.11 -5.81
C PRO A 458 -35.42 -6.69 -5.20
N ARG A 459 -35.78 -6.60 -3.91
CA ARG A 459 -35.99 -5.31 -3.25
C ARG A 459 -34.70 -4.50 -3.10
N GLU A 460 -33.58 -5.19 -2.99
CA GLU A 460 -32.23 -4.65 -2.92
C GLU A 460 -31.75 -3.95 -4.21
N CYS A 461 -32.47 -4.13 -5.32
CA CYS A 461 -32.13 -3.55 -6.62
C CYS A 461 -32.67 -2.12 -6.83
N TYR A 462 -33.52 -1.63 -5.92
CA TYR A 462 -34.20 -0.33 -6.06
C TYR A 462 -33.39 0.86 -5.53
#